data_AF-A0A1B0C236-F1
#
_entry.id   AF-A0A1B0C236-F1
#
_cell.length_a   1.000
_cell.length_b   1.000
_cell.length_c   1.000
_cell.angle_alpha   90.00
_cell.angle_beta   90.00
_cell.angle_gamma   90.00
#
_symmetry.space_group_name_H-M   'P 1'
#
loop_
_entity.id
_entity.type
_entity.pdbx_description
1 polymer ?
#
loop_
_entity_poly.entity_id
_entity_poly.type
_entity_poly.pdbx_seq_one_letter_code
_entity_poly.pdbx_strand_id
1 'polypeptide(L)'
;MFKLSIPLLLFLLAPKTFTEKPITDQPLTVKNTKGHLYPRESETREVRSLDGLWSFVKSEIENPEQGFRELWYKQELHKIIATTTVPVPASYNDLFVETTMRDRIGTVWYERKFFVSRNWTVDKGVWLRFGSVHYSAIVVS
;
A
#
# COMPACT_ATOMS: atom_id res chain seq x y z
N MET A 1 9.19 4.98 33.15
CA MET A 1 7.92 4.48 33.74
C MET A 1 7.00 5.67 33.98
N PHE A 2 6.04 5.92 33.09
CA PHE A 2 4.86 6.76 33.37
C PHE A 2 3.73 6.28 32.45
N LYS A 3 2.63 5.87 33.08
CA LYS A 3 1.38 5.45 32.48
C LYS A 3 0.42 6.62 32.73
N LEU A 4 -0.22 7.17 31.71
CA LEU A 4 -1.53 7.80 31.89
C LEU A 4 -2.30 7.83 30.58
N SER A 5 -3.51 7.30 30.67
CA SER A 5 -4.59 7.26 29.69
C SER A 5 -5.49 8.51 29.87
N ILE A 6 -6.16 8.97 28.81
CA ILE A 6 -7.64 9.15 28.74
C ILE A 6 -8.04 9.78 27.37
N PRO A 7 -9.27 9.49 26.86
CA PRO A 7 -9.66 9.51 25.46
C PRO A 7 -10.53 10.73 25.10
N LEU A 8 -10.79 10.96 23.80
CA LEU A 8 -12.15 11.26 23.32
C LEU A 8 -12.22 11.18 21.79
N LEU A 9 -13.13 10.32 21.31
CA LEU A 9 -13.64 10.26 19.95
C LEU A 9 -14.92 11.13 19.90
N LEU A 10 -15.03 12.02 18.92
CA LEU A 10 -16.35 12.51 18.47
C LEU A 10 -16.31 12.71 16.95
N PHE A 11 -17.08 11.89 16.24
CA PHE A 11 -17.44 12.06 14.83
C PHE A 11 -18.65 13.00 14.74
N LEU A 12 -18.66 13.94 13.79
CA LEU A 12 -19.67 14.05 12.73
C LEU A 12 -19.49 15.32 11.86
N LEU A 13 -19.61 15.07 10.55
CA LEU A 13 -20.09 15.93 9.46
C LEU A 13 -19.23 17.11 8.95
N ALA A 14 -18.61 16.80 7.79
CA ALA A 14 -18.44 17.66 6.61
C ALA A 14 -17.51 18.88 6.69
N PRO A 15 -17.13 19.38 5.51
CA PRO A 15 -15.79 19.31 4.95
C PRO A 15 -14.86 20.31 5.63
N LYS A 16 -13.81 19.85 6.34
CA LYS A 16 -12.82 20.76 6.92
C LYS A 16 -11.41 20.34 6.54
N THR A 17 -10.84 21.18 5.69
CA THR A 17 -9.43 21.56 5.59
C THR A 17 -8.59 21.02 6.75
N PHE A 18 -7.71 20.09 6.41
CA PHE A 18 -6.73 19.48 7.29
C PHE A 18 -5.67 20.54 7.67
N THR A 19 -5.68 21.01 8.92
CA THR A 19 -4.54 21.73 9.48
C THR A 19 -3.66 20.73 10.22
N GLU A 20 -2.58 20.30 9.54
CA GLU A 20 -1.53 19.45 10.08
C GLU A 20 -0.80 20.15 11.24
N LYS A 21 -0.45 19.37 12.28
CA LYS A 21 0.48 19.77 13.34
C LYS A 21 1.91 19.44 12.86
N PRO A 22 2.93 20.28 13.11
CA PRO A 22 4.19 20.19 12.39
C PRO A 22 5.00 19.00 12.88
N ILE A 23 5.12 18.00 12.01
CA ILE A 23 6.12 16.95 12.06
C ILE A 23 7.31 17.54 11.33
N THR A 24 8.52 17.52 11.90
CA THR A 24 9.77 18.07 11.33
C THR A 24 9.77 18.08 9.79
N ASP A 25 9.49 19.25 9.22
CA ASP A 25 9.20 19.48 7.81
C ASP A 25 10.46 19.39 6.95
N GLN A 26 10.84 18.18 6.54
CA GLN A 26 11.34 18.03 5.18
C GLN A 26 10.15 17.67 4.32
N PRO A 27 9.62 18.58 3.48
CA PRO A 27 8.53 18.23 2.59
C PRO A 27 9.04 17.09 1.71
N LEU A 28 8.46 15.90 1.85
CA LEU A 28 8.58 14.86 0.84
C LEU A 28 8.13 15.53 -0.45
N THR A 29 9.11 15.93 -1.26
CA THR A 29 8.85 16.70 -2.46
C THR A 29 8.30 15.69 -3.43
N VAL A 30 6.99 15.43 -3.36
CA VAL A 30 6.29 14.58 -4.31
C VAL A 30 6.42 15.28 -5.64
N LYS A 31 7.46 14.92 -6.40
CA LYS A 31 7.69 15.42 -7.74
C LYS A 31 6.48 15.00 -8.55
N ASN A 32 5.58 15.96 -8.75
CA ASN A 32 4.38 15.76 -9.54
C ASN A 32 4.83 15.62 -11.00
N THR A 33 5.14 14.38 -11.38
CA THR A 33 5.64 14.06 -12.72
C THR A 33 4.44 14.12 -13.67
N LYS A 34 4.41 15.15 -14.51
CA LYS A 34 3.37 15.31 -15.52
C LYS A 34 3.63 14.31 -16.64
N GLY A 35 2.80 13.26 -16.74
CA GLY A 35 2.80 12.34 -17.88
C GLY A 35 2.34 10.93 -17.53
N HIS A 36 1.18 10.53 -18.05
CA HIS A 36 0.64 9.17 -17.93
C HIS A 36 1.03 8.29 -19.12
N LEU A 37 2.26 8.44 -19.61
CA LEU A 37 2.75 7.64 -20.74
C LEU A 37 2.85 6.18 -20.34
N TYR A 38 2.50 5.28 -21.27
CA TYR A 38 2.69 3.87 -21.06
C TYR A 38 4.20 3.55 -20.97
N PRO A 39 4.67 2.83 -19.93
CA PRO A 39 6.08 2.45 -19.82
C PRO A 39 6.50 1.59 -21.01
N ARG A 40 7.64 1.94 -21.60
CA ARG A 40 8.29 1.19 -22.66
C ARG A 40 9.79 1.21 -22.40
N GLU A 41 10.44 0.08 -22.64
CA GLU A 41 11.90 0.01 -22.60
C GLU A 41 12.51 0.86 -23.70
N SER A 42 13.62 1.51 -23.37
CA SER A 42 14.44 2.28 -24.29
C SER A 42 15.87 2.35 -23.78
N GLU A 43 16.77 2.97 -24.54
CA GLU A 43 18.16 3.22 -24.12
C GLU A 43 18.26 3.94 -22.76
N THR A 44 17.24 4.73 -22.40
CA THR A 44 17.19 5.52 -21.16
C THR A 44 16.19 5.01 -20.12
N ARG A 45 15.35 4.00 -20.46
CA ARG A 45 14.28 3.50 -19.60
C ARG A 45 14.32 1.98 -19.49
N GLU A 46 14.45 1.49 -18.25
CA GLU A 46 14.27 0.08 -17.92
C GLU A 46 12.87 -0.14 -17.35
N VAL A 47 12.20 -1.21 -17.77
CA VAL A 47 10.87 -1.57 -17.25
C VAL A 47 10.95 -2.99 -16.69
N ARG A 48 10.58 -3.15 -15.42
CA ARG A 48 10.45 -4.46 -14.79
C ARG A 48 9.02 -4.67 -14.36
N SER A 49 8.44 -5.78 -14.80
CA SER A 49 7.16 -6.23 -14.27
C SER A 49 7.34 -6.79 -12.87
N LEU A 50 6.40 -6.46 -11.98
CA LEU A 50 6.27 -7.03 -10.64
C LEU A 50 5.10 -8.02 -10.56
N ASP A 51 4.60 -8.47 -11.72
CA ASP A 51 3.58 -9.50 -11.80
C ASP A 51 4.08 -10.83 -11.20
N GLY A 52 3.13 -11.68 -10.85
CA GLY A 52 3.37 -12.98 -10.22
C GLY A 52 2.71 -13.08 -8.86
N LEU A 53 3.37 -13.75 -7.93
CA LEU A 53 2.80 -14.11 -6.64
C LEU A 53 3.09 -13.04 -5.58
N TRP A 54 2.03 -12.57 -4.92
CA TRP A 54 2.07 -11.56 -3.87
C TRP A 54 1.53 -12.14 -2.57
N SER A 55 2.08 -11.69 -1.44
CA SER A 55 1.52 -11.99 -0.12
C SER A 55 0.28 -11.13 0.08
N PHE A 56 -0.79 -11.75 0.58
CA PHE A 56 -2.10 -11.16 0.71
C PHE A 56 -2.67 -11.41 2.09
N VAL A 57 -3.23 -10.34 2.67
CA VAL A 57 -3.92 -10.36 3.97
C VAL A 57 -5.19 -9.56 3.85
N LYS A 58 -6.27 -10.11 4.40
CA LYS A 58 -7.53 -9.37 4.59
C LYS A 58 -7.57 -8.82 6.01
N SER A 59 -7.89 -7.53 6.17
CA SER A 59 -8.20 -7.00 7.52
C SER A 59 -9.49 -7.63 8.05
N GLU A 60 -9.78 -7.48 9.34
CA GLU A 60 -11.12 -7.81 9.84
C GLU A 60 -12.14 -6.76 9.35
N ILE A 61 -13.39 -7.18 9.12
CA ILE A 61 -14.45 -6.26 8.65
C ILE A 61 -14.81 -5.25 9.75
N GLU A 62 -14.85 -5.71 11.00
CA GLU A 62 -15.13 -4.87 12.18
C GLU A 62 -13.99 -3.89 12.47
N ASN A 63 -12.79 -4.16 11.93
CA ASN A 63 -11.59 -3.40 12.22
C ASN A 63 -10.70 -3.22 10.98
N PRO A 64 -11.14 -2.44 9.98
CA PRO A 64 -10.42 -2.29 8.72
C PRO A 64 -9.04 -1.61 8.88
N GLU A 65 -8.91 -0.75 9.89
CA GLU A 65 -7.73 0.07 10.19
C GLU A 65 -6.67 -0.66 11.03
N GLN A 66 -6.88 -1.94 11.38
CA GLN A 66 -5.96 -2.70 12.22
C GLN A 66 -4.52 -2.62 11.74
N GLY A 67 -4.28 -2.91 10.45
CA GLY A 67 -2.94 -2.95 9.90
C GLY A 67 -2.23 -1.59 9.89
N PHE A 68 -2.98 -0.48 9.85
CA PHE A 68 -2.41 0.85 10.04
C PHE A 68 -2.03 1.10 11.50
N ARG A 69 -2.89 0.73 12.46
CA ARG A 69 -2.61 0.91 13.89
C ARG A 69 -1.47 0.03 14.39
N GLU A 70 -1.39 -1.19 13.89
CA GLU A 70 -0.33 -2.16 14.22
C GLU A 70 0.91 -2.00 13.34
N LEU A 71 0.90 -1.04 12.41
CA LEU A 71 2.05 -0.69 11.56
C LEU A 71 2.57 -1.88 10.74
N TRP A 72 1.66 -2.69 10.17
CA TRP A 72 2.03 -3.89 9.40
C TRP A 72 3.01 -3.59 8.26
N TYR A 73 2.93 -2.39 7.68
CA TYR A 73 3.82 -1.93 6.60
C TYR A 73 5.28 -1.69 7.04
N LYS A 74 5.60 -1.70 8.35
CA LYS A 74 6.97 -1.49 8.84
C LYS A 74 7.82 -2.75 8.88
N GLN A 75 7.20 -3.92 8.75
CA GLN A 75 7.87 -5.21 8.80
C GLN A 75 7.27 -6.13 7.74
N GLU A 76 7.84 -7.32 7.58
CA GLU A 76 7.38 -8.27 6.57
C GLU A 76 6.06 -8.90 7.03
N LEU A 77 5.01 -8.82 6.21
CA LEU A 77 3.66 -9.24 6.59
C LEU A 77 3.63 -10.69 7.09
N HIS A 78 4.32 -11.60 6.41
CA HIS A 78 4.36 -13.02 6.77
C HIS A 78 5.04 -13.31 8.12
N LYS A 79 5.81 -12.36 8.68
CA LYS A 79 6.41 -12.49 10.02
C LYS A 79 5.45 -12.06 11.13
N ILE A 80 4.46 -11.24 10.81
CA ILE A 80 3.53 -10.64 11.77
C ILE A 80 2.21 -11.41 11.78
N ILE A 81 1.73 -11.81 10.60
CA ILE A 81 0.41 -12.40 10.41
C ILE A 81 0.45 -13.53 9.37
N ALA A 82 -0.48 -14.46 9.47
CA ALA A 82 -0.68 -15.49 8.46
C ALA A 82 -1.06 -14.84 7.12
N THR A 83 -0.25 -15.08 6.09
CA THR A 83 -0.44 -14.55 4.74
C THR A 83 -0.91 -15.65 3.80
N THR A 84 -1.69 -15.28 2.79
CA THR A 84 -1.99 -16.16 1.66
C THR A 84 -1.28 -15.64 0.41
N THR A 85 -0.91 -16.52 -0.51
CA THR A 85 -0.28 -16.11 -1.76
C THR A 85 -1.33 -15.98 -2.87
N VAL A 86 -1.35 -14.84 -3.56
CA VAL A 86 -2.29 -14.57 -4.67
C VAL A 86 -1.55 -14.12 -5.93
N PRO A 87 -2.01 -14.51 -7.14
CA PRO A 87 -1.48 -13.99 -8.39
C PRO A 87 -1.88 -12.53 -8.62
N VAL A 88 -0.99 -11.76 -9.22
CA VAL A 88 -1.20 -10.42 -9.75
C VAL A 88 -0.65 -10.39 -11.18
N PRO A 89 -1.42 -9.95 -12.19
CA PRO A 89 -2.74 -9.32 -12.09
C PRO A 89 -3.87 -10.35 -11.98
N ALA A 90 -4.71 -10.22 -10.95
CA ALA A 90 -5.98 -10.93 -10.82
C ALA A 90 -6.90 -10.19 -9.84
N SER A 91 -8.21 -10.39 -9.98
CA SER A 91 -9.19 -9.99 -8.97
C SER A 91 -9.19 -11.03 -7.85
N TYR A 92 -8.99 -10.62 -6.60
CA TYR A 92 -9.00 -11.57 -5.48
C TYR A 92 -10.38 -12.17 -5.21
N ASN A 93 -11.46 -11.52 -5.67
CA ASN A 93 -12.84 -11.99 -5.45
C ASN A 93 -13.10 -13.37 -6.05
N ASP A 94 -12.36 -13.74 -7.10
CA ASP A 94 -12.53 -15.00 -7.84
C ASP A 94 -11.45 -16.04 -7.49
N LEU A 95 -10.47 -15.69 -6.67
CA LEU A 95 -9.38 -16.58 -6.28
C LEU A 95 -9.75 -17.51 -5.12
N PHE A 96 -10.77 -17.15 -4.34
CA PHE A 96 -11.18 -17.86 -3.15
C PHE A 96 -12.59 -18.43 -3.29
N VAL A 97 -12.82 -19.61 -2.71
CA VAL A 97 -14.13 -20.28 -2.73
C VAL A 97 -15.10 -19.64 -1.73
N GLU A 98 -14.56 -19.08 -0.64
CA GLU A 98 -15.35 -18.51 0.45
C GLU A 98 -16.13 -17.26 0.03
N THR A 99 -17.44 -17.24 0.29
CA THR A 99 -18.31 -16.08 0.01
C THR A 99 -17.84 -14.82 0.75
N THR A 100 -17.25 -14.99 1.94
CA THR A 100 -16.69 -13.88 2.73
C THR A 100 -15.52 -13.17 2.05
N MET A 101 -14.90 -13.79 1.04
CA MET A 101 -13.87 -13.19 0.20
C MET A 101 -14.45 -12.55 -1.04
N ARG A 102 -15.41 -13.22 -1.70
CA ARG A 102 -16.04 -12.75 -2.94
C ARG A 102 -16.80 -11.44 -2.75
N ASP A 103 -17.64 -11.38 -1.72
CA ASP A 103 -18.54 -10.24 -1.47
C ASP A 103 -17.96 -9.27 -0.44
N ARG A 104 -16.64 -9.28 -0.29
CA ARG A 104 -15.95 -8.53 0.76
C ARG A 104 -15.90 -7.05 0.45
N ILE A 105 -16.26 -6.24 1.44
CA ILE A 105 -16.01 -4.79 1.46
C ILE A 105 -15.09 -4.49 2.65
N GLY A 106 -13.88 -4.04 2.37
CA GLY A 106 -12.92 -3.65 3.42
C GLY A 106 -11.49 -3.61 2.94
N THR A 107 -10.58 -3.23 3.83
CA THR A 107 -9.16 -3.11 3.53
C THR A 107 -8.52 -4.47 3.30
N VAL A 108 -7.67 -4.54 2.28
CA VAL A 108 -6.83 -5.69 1.95
C VAL A 108 -5.41 -5.20 1.75
N TRP A 109 -4.45 -6.06 2.08
CA TRP A 109 -3.03 -5.76 2.04
C TRP A 109 -2.36 -6.68 1.03
N TYR A 110 -1.49 -6.09 0.22
CA TYR A 110 -0.66 -6.77 -0.75
C TYR A 110 0.81 -6.44 -0.44
N GLU A 111 1.66 -7.47 -0.35
CA GLU A 111 3.10 -7.32 -0.17
C GLU A 111 3.86 -8.10 -1.24
N ARG A 112 4.85 -7.44 -1.85
CA ARG A 112 5.78 -8.05 -2.79
C ARG A 112 7.17 -7.50 -2.58
N LYS A 113 8.13 -8.39 -2.36
CA LYS A 113 9.56 -8.06 -2.30
C LYS A 113 10.26 -8.34 -3.62
N PHE A 114 10.87 -7.34 -4.21
CA PHE A 114 11.65 -7.51 -5.43
C PHE A 114 13.06 -6.99 -5.24
N PHE A 115 13.98 -7.50 -6.05
CA PHE A 115 15.36 -7.06 -6.02
C PHE A 115 15.52 -5.77 -6.82
N VAL A 116 16.13 -4.77 -6.19
CA VAL A 116 16.52 -3.52 -6.84
C VAL A 116 17.96 -3.67 -7.31
N SER A 117 18.20 -3.49 -8.61
CA SER A 117 19.56 -3.50 -9.16
C SER A 117 20.35 -2.29 -8.65
N ARG A 118 21.64 -2.46 -8.37
CA ARG A 118 22.53 -1.36 -7.95
C ARG A 118 22.53 -0.20 -8.96
N ASN A 119 22.30 -0.49 -10.23
CA ASN A 119 22.26 0.53 -11.28
C ASN A 119 21.07 1.50 -11.13
N TRP A 120 20.07 1.18 -10.30
CA TRP A 120 18.92 2.05 -10.05
C TRP A 120 19.19 3.10 -8.98
N THR A 121 20.17 2.87 -8.09
CA THR A 121 20.40 3.74 -6.92
C THR A 121 21.38 4.88 -7.16
N VAL A 122 22.14 4.83 -8.24
CA VAL A 122 23.25 5.77 -8.47
C VAL A 122 22.77 7.03 -9.18
N ASP A 123 21.99 6.94 -10.27
CA ASP A 123 21.59 8.12 -11.08
C ASP A 123 20.24 7.95 -11.83
N LYS A 124 19.34 7.08 -11.36
CA LYS A 124 18.05 6.84 -12.04
C LYS A 124 16.86 7.22 -11.17
N GLY A 125 15.83 7.80 -11.79
CA GLY A 125 14.51 7.87 -11.17
C GLY A 125 13.88 6.48 -11.15
N VAL A 126 13.32 6.10 -10.00
CA VAL A 126 12.58 4.85 -9.85
C VAL A 126 11.11 5.19 -9.67
N TRP A 127 10.27 4.59 -10.52
CA TRP A 127 8.81 4.78 -10.47
C TRP A 127 8.14 3.43 -10.31
N LEU A 128 7.22 3.34 -9.35
CA LEU A 128 6.30 2.23 -9.24
C LEU A 128 4.99 2.61 -9.93
N ARG A 129 4.60 1.86 -10.97
CA ARG A 129 3.35 2.09 -11.70
C ARG A 129 2.39 0.93 -11.48
N PHE A 130 1.20 1.26 -11.01
CA PHE A 130 0.07 0.34 -10.98
C PHE A 130 -0.80 0.57 -12.22
N GLY A 131 -1.18 -0.51 -12.91
CA GLY A 131 -2.10 -0.41 -14.05
C GLY A 131 -3.50 0.03 -13.59
N SER A 132 -3.99 -0.58 -12.52
CA SER A 132 -5.22 -0.20 -11.82
C SER A 132 -5.18 -0.75 -10.40
N VAL A 133 -5.83 -0.07 -9.48
CA VAL A 133 -6.05 -0.47 -8.08
C VAL A 133 -7.44 -0.02 -7.68
N HIS A 134 -8.11 -0.77 -6.81
CA HIS A 134 -9.54 -0.56 -6.54
C HIS A 134 -9.88 -0.73 -5.05
N TYR A 135 -10.68 0.14 -4.43
CA TYR A 135 -11.18 1.48 -4.88
C TYR A 135 -10.22 2.62 -4.53
N SER A 136 -9.36 2.41 -3.55
CA SER A 136 -8.33 3.34 -3.08
C SER A 136 -7.10 2.52 -2.70
N ALA A 137 -5.93 3.11 -2.88
CA ALA A 137 -4.67 2.47 -2.54
C ALA A 137 -3.77 3.45 -1.79
N ILE A 138 -3.13 2.92 -0.74
CA ILE A 138 -2.05 3.59 -0.05
C ILE A 138 -0.81 2.72 -0.31
N VAL A 139 0.20 3.34 -0.89
CA VAL A 139 1.48 2.69 -1.18
C VAL A 139 2.48 3.23 -0.19
N VAL A 140 3.09 2.32 0.58
CA VAL A 140 4.14 2.66 1.55
C VAL A 140 5.43 2.02 1.05
N SER A 141 6.49 2.82 0.97
CA SER A 141 7.84 2.42 0.56
C SER A 141 8.81 2.53 1.72
#